data_AF-A0A961NFT9-F1
#
_entry.id   AF-A0A961NFT9-F1
#
_cell.length_a   1.000
_cell.length_b   1.000
_cell.length_c   1.000
_cell.angle_alpha   90.00
_cell.angle_beta   90.00
_cell.angle_gamma   90.00
#
_symmetry.space_group_name_H-M   'P 1'
#
loop_
_entity.id
_entity.type
_entity.pdbx_description
1 polymer ?
#
loop_
_entity_poly.entity_id
_entity_poly.type
_entity_poly.pdbx_seq_one_letter_code
_entity_poly.pdbx_strand_id
1 'polypeptide(L)'
;MKVTALLPDELIAEVRALSKGSNITDSLLVALNEWVQIRHVRTLNEAVAKKPLKFQKNFAADDVRQVNRKRSGGRQPRSQS
;
A
#
# COMPACT_ATOMS: atom_id res chain seq x y z
N MET A 1 7.49 18.65 -18.90
CA MET A 1 6.72 18.54 -20.16
C MET A 1 5.52 19.46 -20.06
N LYS A 2 5.19 20.25 -21.09
CA LYS A 2 3.99 21.10 -21.12
C LYS A 2 2.86 20.34 -21.81
N VAL A 3 1.68 20.33 -21.21
CA VAL A 3 0.48 19.68 -21.74
C VAL A 3 -0.65 20.70 -21.74
N THR A 4 -1.49 20.69 -22.77
CA THR A 4 -2.68 21.56 -22.87
C THR A 4 -3.90 20.66 -22.96
N ALA A 5 -4.94 20.94 -22.17
CA ALA A 5 -6.17 20.17 -22.13
C ALA A 5 -7.36 21.11 -21.94
N LEU A 6 -8.52 20.72 -22.47
CA LEU A 6 -9.80 21.37 -22.21
C LEU A 6 -10.45 20.68 -21.01
N LEU A 7 -10.74 21.43 -19.95
CA LEU A 7 -11.27 20.91 -18.70
C LEU A 7 -12.47 21.78 -18.27
N PRO A 8 -13.53 21.19 -17.69
CA PRO A 8 -14.64 21.95 -17.15
C PRO A 8 -14.21 22.83 -15.97
N ASP A 9 -14.64 24.09 -15.96
CA ASP A 9 -14.27 25.05 -14.91
C ASP A 9 -14.74 24.61 -13.52
N GLU A 10 -15.92 24.00 -13.43
CA GLU A 10 -16.47 23.47 -12.18
C GLU A 10 -15.56 22.41 -11.55
N LEU A 11 -15.06 21.48 -12.38
CA LEU A 11 -14.11 20.45 -11.95
C LEU A 11 -12.79 21.08 -11.47
N ILE A 12 -12.31 22.08 -12.20
CA ILE A 12 -11.08 22.81 -11.82
C ILE A 12 -11.25 23.53 -10.48
N ALA A 13 -12.41 24.13 -10.24
CA ALA A 13 -12.72 24.79 -8.97
C ALA A 13 -12.74 23.79 -7.81
N GLU A 14 -13.39 22.64 -8.00
CA GLU A 14 -13.45 21.57 -7.00
C GLU A 14 -12.07 21.00 -6.68
N VAL A 15 -11.29 20.66 -7.71
CA VAL A 15 -9.92 20.15 -7.54
C VAL A 15 -9.05 21.15 -6.77
N ARG A 16 -9.16 22.45 -7.07
CA ARG A 16 -8.41 23.48 -6.34
C ARG A 16 -8.84 23.56 -4.87
N ALA A 17 -10.14 23.50 -4.60
CA ALA A 17 -10.67 23.52 -3.23
C ALA A 17 -10.22 22.32 -2.40
N LEU A 18 -10.22 21.12 -2.99
CA LEU A 18 -9.86 19.86 -2.33
C LEU A 18 -8.35 19.72 -2.11
N SER A 19 -7.56 20.00 -3.15
CA SER A 19 -6.10 19.80 -3.12
C SER A 19 -5.34 20.83 -2.29
N LYS A 20 -5.92 22.04 -2.09
CA LYS A 20 -5.28 23.18 -1.41
C LYS A 20 -3.94 23.59 -2.05
N GLY A 21 -3.76 23.31 -3.34
CA GLY A 21 -2.54 23.67 -4.08
C GLY A 21 -2.38 25.18 -4.25
N SER A 22 -1.14 25.66 -4.32
CA SER A 22 -0.85 27.10 -4.48
C SER A 22 -1.33 27.66 -5.82
N ASN A 23 -1.36 26.79 -6.84
CA ASN A 23 -1.78 27.10 -8.19
C ASN A 23 -2.49 25.89 -8.83
N ILE A 24 -3.02 26.06 -10.04
CA ILE A 24 -3.76 25.00 -10.74
C ILE A 24 -2.90 23.78 -11.06
N THR A 25 -1.65 23.99 -11.44
CA THR A 25 -0.73 22.90 -11.78
C THR A 25 -0.45 22.04 -10.56
N ASP A 26 -0.18 22.66 -9.41
CA ASP A 26 0.04 21.95 -8.14
C ASP A 26 -1.21 21.18 -7.72
N SER A 27 -2.38 21.82 -7.86
CA SER A 27 -3.68 21.22 -7.53
C SER A 27 -3.95 19.96 -8.35
N LEU A 28 -3.69 20.04 -9.67
CA LEU A 28 -3.81 18.90 -10.59
C LEU A 28 -2.76 17.82 -10.30
N LEU A 29 -1.53 18.20 -9.95
CA LEU A 29 -0.48 17.23 -9.63
C LEU A 29 -0.84 16.41 -8.39
N VAL A 30 -1.38 17.05 -7.35
CA VAL A 30 -1.87 16.37 -6.14
C VAL A 30 -3.00 15.41 -6.49
N ALA A 31 -4.03 15.90 -7.19
CA ALA A 31 -5.20 15.10 -7.55
C ALA A 31 -4.85 13.89 -8.44
N LEU A 32 -3.96 14.07 -9.42
CA LEU A 32 -3.52 12.99 -10.31
C LEU A 32 -2.69 11.95 -9.57
N ASN A 33 -1.78 12.37 -8.68
CA ASN A 33 -1.01 11.43 -7.86
C ASN A 33 -1.93 10.60 -6.96
N GLU A 34 -2.89 11.24 -6.30
CA GLU A 34 -3.86 10.55 -5.45
C GLU A 34 -4.70 9.55 -6.25
N TRP A 35 -5.16 9.94 -7.44
CA TRP A 35 -5.88 9.05 -8.34
C TRP A 35 -5.06 7.80 -8.74
N VAL A 36 -3.77 7.98 -9.03
CA VAL A 36 -2.86 6.85 -9.32
C VAL A 36 -2.73 5.92 -8.12
N GLN A 37 -2.56 6.45 -6.90
CA GLN A 37 -2.46 5.63 -5.70
C GLN A 37 -3.75 4.84 -5.43
N ILE A 38 -4.92 5.47 -5.59
CA ILE A 38 -6.21 4.80 -5.47
C ILE A 38 -6.32 3.68 -6.51
N ARG A 39 -5.83 3.89 -7.74
CA ARG A 39 -5.84 2.85 -8.78
C ARG A 39 -4.96 1.67 -8.39
N HIS A 40 -3.79 1.89 -7.80
CA HIS A 40 -2.94 0.82 -7.28
C HIS A 40 -3.63 0.02 -6.18
N VAL A 41 -4.26 0.69 -5.21
CA VAL A 41 -4.99 0.03 -4.11
C VAL A 41 -6.15 -0.81 -4.66
N ARG A 42 -6.93 -0.28 -5.61
CA ARG A 42 -8.01 -1.05 -6.25
C ARG A 42 -7.50 -2.29 -6.96
N THR A 43 -6.44 -2.17 -7.76
CA THR A 43 -5.83 -3.30 -8.45
C THR A 43 -5.31 -4.35 -7.47
N LEU A 44 -4.69 -3.92 -6.36
CA LEU A 44 -4.24 -4.82 -5.30
C LEU A 44 -5.41 -5.56 -4.66
N ASN A 45 -6.49 -4.84 -4.31
CA ASN A 45 -7.69 -5.43 -3.73
C ASN A 45 -8.34 -6.45 -4.67
N GLU A 46 -8.39 -6.17 -5.97
CA GLU A 46 -8.87 -7.12 -6.97
C GLU A 46 -7.98 -8.38 -7.03
N ALA A 47 -6.66 -8.22 -6.95
CA ALA A 47 -5.73 -9.35 -6.93
C ALA A 47 -5.90 -10.21 -5.67
N VAL A 48 -6.06 -9.58 -4.50
CA VAL A 48 -6.32 -10.26 -3.23
C VAL A 48 -7.70 -10.95 -3.26
N ALA A 49 -8.73 -10.32 -3.82
CA ALA A 49 -10.05 -10.94 -3.95
C ALA A 49 -10.01 -12.20 -4.84
N LYS A 50 -9.28 -12.15 -5.96
CA LYS A 50 -9.09 -13.30 -6.86
C LYS A 50 -8.31 -14.43 -6.22
N LYS A 51 -7.28 -14.09 -5.43
CA LYS A 51 -6.46 -15.06 -4.72
C LYS A 51 -6.26 -14.60 -3.27
N PRO A 52 -7.23 -14.93 -2.38
CA PRO A 52 -7.16 -14.53 -0.99
C PRO A 52 -5.86 -15.00 -0.35
N LEU A 53 -5.25 -14.12 0.43
CA LEU A 53 -4.10 -14.48 1.24
C LEU A 53 -4.58 -15.53 2.25
N LYS A 54 -4.07 -16.75 2.10
CA LYS A 54 -4.29 -17.82 3.07
C LYS A 54 -3.07 -17.88 3.96
N PHE A 55 -3.30 -17.84 5.26
CA PHE A 55 -2.28 -18.29 6.20
C PHE A 55 -1.90 -19.73 5.86
N GLN A 56 -0.61 -20.07 5.97
CA GLN A 56 -0.19 -21.47 5.84
C GLN A 56 -1.03 -22.33 6.77
N LYS A 57 -1.42 -23.53 6.31
CA LYS A 57 -2.11 -24.50 7.17
C LYS A 57 -1.26 -24.70 8.43
N ASN A 58 -1.90 -24.63 9.59
CA ASN A 58 -1.26 -24.62 10.91
C ASN A 58 -0.44 -23.35 11.15
N PHE A 59 -1.03 -22.17 10.94
CA PHE A 59 -0.48 -20.90 11.42
C PHE A 59 -0.60 -20.80 12.96
N ALA A 60 -0.10 -21.83 13.66
CA ALA A 60 0.01 -21.87 15.10
C ALA A 60 1.24 -21.06 15.50
N ALA A 61 1.12 -20.33 16.62
CA ALA A 61 2.24 -19.57 17.18
C ALA A 61 3.49 -20.45 17.37
N ASP A 62 3.30 -21.75 17.61
CA ASP A 62 4.39 -22.71 17.81
C ASP A 62 5.18 -23.03 16.54
N ASP A 63 4.53 -23.10 15.38
CA ASP A 63 5.20 -23.33 14.09
C ASP A 63 6.04 -22.10 13.70
N VAL A 64 5.52 -20.89 13.91
CA VAL A 64 6.26 -19.64 13.70
C VAL A 64 7.45 -19.54 14.67
N ARG A 65 7.26 -19.91 15.95
CA ARG A 65 8.35 -19.97 16.95
C ARG A 65 9.40 -21.02 16.58
N GLN A 66 9.03 -22.12 15.95
CA GLN A 66 9.97 -23.16 15.53
C GLN A 66 10.78 -22.73 14.30
N VAL A 67 10.15 -22.08 13.31
CA VAL A 67 10.85 -21.47 12.16
C VAL A 67 11.82 -20.39 12.62
N ASN A 68 11.39 -19.52 13.54
CA ASN A 68 12.26 -18.47 14.09
C ASN A 68 13.43 -19.07 14.85
N ARG A 69 13.21 -20.10 15.69
CA ARG A 69 14.28 -20.84 16.40
C ARG A 69 15.24 -21.59 15.46
N LYS A 70 14.80 -22.03 14.29
CA LYS A 70 15.68 -22.64 13.26
C LYS A 70 16.53 -21.59 12.52
N ARG A 71 16.02 -20.37 12.35
CA ARG A 71 16.72 -19.27 11.68
C ARG A 71 17.72 -18.55 12.59
N SER A 72 17.41 -18.38 13.88
CA SER A 72 18.37 -17.93 14.88
C SER A 72 19.18 -19.13 15.38
N GLY A 73 20.32 -19.39 14.73
CA GLY A 73 21.21 -20.52 15.02
C GLY A 73 21.35 -20.88 16.51
N GLY A 74 21.31 -22.18 16.77
CA GLY A 74 21.14 -22.77 18.10
C GLY A 74 22.05 -22.20 19.19
N ARG A 75 21.44 -21.77 20.28
CA ARG A 75 22.04 -21.86 21.61
C ARG A 75 21.46 -23.10 22.28
N GLN A 76 22.26 -24.16 22.38
CA GLN A 76 21.95 -25.32 23.21
C GLN A 76 21.71 -24.84 24.66
N PRO A 77 20.68 -25.34 25.34
CA PRO A 77 20.50 -25.05 26.76
C PRO A 77 21.66 -25.68 27.52
N ARG A 78 22.39 -24.89 28.30
CA ARG A 78 23.37 -25.41 29.26
C ARG A 78 22.61 -26.31 30.24
N SER A 79 22.92 -27.60 30.21
CA SER A 79 22.54 -28.56 31.24
C SER A 79 23.01 -28.01 32.59
N GLN A 80 22.06 -27.75 33.48
CA GLN A 80 22.37 -27.49 34.88
C GLN A 80 22.76 -28.83 35.52
N SER A 81 23.97 -28.87 36.07
CA SER A 81 24.44 -29.89 37.01
C SER A 81 24.27 -29.37 38.42
#